data_AF-A0A484PBI8-F1
#
_entry.id   AF-A0A484PBI8-F1
#
_cell.length_a   1.000
_cell.length_b   1.000
_cell.length_c   1.000
_cell.angle_alpha   90.00
_cell.angle_beta   90.00
_cell.angle_gamma   90.00
#
_symmetry.space_group_name_H-M   'P 1'
#
loop_
_entity.id
_entity.type
_entity.pdbx_description
1 polymer ?
#
loop_
_entity_poly.entity_id
_entity_poly.type
_entity_poly.pdbx_seq_one_letter_code
_entity_poly.pdbx_strand_id
1 'polypeptide(L)'
;MFPRRAAGRLALAGACLFPLSSALAGQPGCIVREAGLSERYAGACVAGAAHGQGLASGTEGRYQGEFRDGLREGRGIQHYGNGDIYAGQWRAGKRDGEGTYWFGKASPWAGDRYQGHWRQDEYAGAGKYTFAPSGDSYRADWQPGMSLETPSGAMVQRARAARDGTNFTIGQQVCSVTTPGAWPGQIARGTIKKMQKDAGIVLVDITDRAILAASPLSPPQRWERGANWKPCD
;
A
#
# COMPACT_ATOMS: atom_id res chain seq x y z
N MET A 1 0.69 17.85 80.21
CA MET A 1 -0.54 17.96 79.40
C MET A 1 -1.01 16.54 79.07
N PHE A 2 -2.26 16.21 79.41
CA PHE A 2 -3.01 14.97 79.08
C PHE A 2 -2.99 14.61 77.57
N PRO A 3 -3.53 13.46 77.08
CA PRO A 3 -3.76 12.14 77.68
C PRO A 3 -3.50 10.88 76.78
N ARG A 4 -3.54 9.73 77.47
CA ARG A 4 -4.08 8.37 77.17
C ARG A 4 -4.88 8.05 75.87
N ARG A 5 -4.69 6.76 75.47
CA ARG A 5 -5.59 5.76 74.81
C ARG A 5 -5.93 6.03 73.33
N ALA A 6 -6.14 5.06 72.43
CA ALA A 6 -6.76 3.74 72.56
C ALA A 6 -6.35 2.77 71.43
N ALA A 7 -6.61 1.48 71.66
CA ALA A 7 -6.63 0.42 70.65
C ALA A 7 -7.72 0.66 69.58
N GLY A 8 -7.45 0.23 68.34
CA GLY A 8 -8.40 0.31 67.24
C GLY A 8 -8.08 -0.68 66.11
N ARG A 9 -8.67 -1.88 66.25
CA ARG A 9 -9.34 -2.71 65.23
C ARG A 9 -8.72 -2.88 63.83
N LEU A 10 -8.56 -4.15 63.47
CA LEU A 10 -8.54 -4.71 62.12
C LEU A 10 -9.47 -3.94 61.16
N ALA A 11 -8.92 -3.51 60.04
CA ALA A 11 -9.67 -3.26 58.82
C ALA A 11 -9.16 -4.24 57.76
N LEU A 12 -10.02 -5.18 57.38
CA LEU A 12 -9.84 -6.07 56.24
C LEU A 12 -9.57 -5.23 54.99
N ALA A 13 -8.44 -5.49 54.32
CA ALA A 13 -8.20 -5.00 52.98
C ALA A 13 -9.23 -5.65 52.04
N GLY A 14 -10.30 -4.91 51.76
CA GLY A 14 -11.27 -5.26 50.73
C GLY A 14 -10.55 -5.30 49.39
N ALA A 15 -10.38 -6.51 48.84
CA ALA A 15 -9.95 -6.70 47.48
C ALA A 15 -10.93 -5.96 46.56
N CYS A 16 -10.47 -4.84 45.99
CA CYS A 16 -11.14 -4.22 44.85
C CYS A 16 -10.99 -5.19 43.68
N LEU A 17 -11.99 -6.06 43.53
CA LEU A 17 -12.27 -6.77 42.30
C LEU A 17 -12.58 -5.71 41.24
N PHE A 18 -11.54 -5.23 40.55
CA PHE A 18 -11.73 -4.63 39.24
C PHE A 18 -12.41 -5.70 38.39
N PRO A 19 -13.61 -5.43 37.83
CA PRO A 19 -14.16 -6.35 36.85
C PRO A 19 -13.13 -6.43 35.73
N LEU A 20 -12.60 -7.63 35.51
CA LEU A 20 -11.84 -7.94 34.30
C LEU A 20 -12.71 -7.47 33.14
N SER A 21 -12.25 -6.43 32.43
CA SER A 21 -12.81 -6.02 31.16
C SER A 21 -12.99 -7.28 30.32
N SER A 22 -14.25 -7.60 30.09
CA SER A 22 -14.68 -8.79 29.40
C SER A 22 -13.92 -8.86 28.08
N ALA A 23 -13.19 -9.97 27.89
CA ALA A 23 -12.78 -10.40 26.58
C ALA A 23 -14.02 -10.29 25.67
N LEU A 24 -13.90 -9.56 24.56
CA LEU A 24 -14.89 -9.50 23.50
C LEU A 24 -15.07 -10.91 22.94
N ALA A 25 -15.92 -11.70 23.60
CA ALA A 25 -16.48 -12.91 23.04
C ALA A 25 -17.27 -12.44 21.81
N GLY A 26 -16.88 -12.92 20.63
CA GLY A 26 -17.62 -12.67 19.39
C GLY A 26 -19.09 -12.97 19.63
N GLN A 27 -19.96 -11.99 19.41
CA GLN A 27 -21.38 -12.14 19.69
C GLN A 27 -21.93 -13.24 18.76
N PRO A 28 -22.51 -14.31 19.30
CA PRO A 28 -23.16 -15.33 18.47
C PRO A 28 -24.32 -14.65 17.74
N GLY A 29 -24.16 -14.45 16.44
CA GLY A 29 -25.20 -13.91 15.57
C GLY A 29 -24.80 -12.75 14.67
N CYS A 30 -23.59 -12.20 14.78
CA CYS A 30 -23.15 -11.08 13.92
C CYS A 30 -22.26 -11.58 12.79
N ILE A 31 -22.82 -11.63 11.57
CA ILE A 31 -22.14 -12.18 10.40
C ILE A 31 -21.36 -11.09 9.65
N VAL A 32 -20.11 -11.40 9.33
CA VAL A 32 -19.36 -10.78 8.23
C VAL A 32 -19.60 -11.67 7.00
N ARG A 33 -20.05 -11.08 5.90
CA ARG A 33 -20.43 -11.81 4.67
C ARG A 33 -19.24 -12.08 3.75
N GLU A 34 -18.11 -11.43 4.00
CA GLU A 34 -16.86 -11.65 3.29
C GLU A 34 -16.14 -12.85 3.91
N ALA A 35 -16.11 -13.97 3.19
CA ALA A 35 -15.55 -15.24 3.67
C ALA A 35 -14.11 -15.11 4.17
N GLY A 36 -13.31 -14.24 3.54
CA GLY A 36 -11.93 -13.95 3.94
C GLY A 36 -11.79 -13.26 5.31
N LEU A 37 -12.87 -12.72 5.86
CA LEU A 37 -12.89 -11.95 7.12
C LEU A 37 -13.89 -12.49 8.16
N SER A 38 -14.54 -13.62 7.90
CA SER A 38 -15.67 -14.10 8.70
C SER A 38 -15.31 -14.99 9.89
N GLU A 39 -14.02 -15.20 10.20
CA GLU A 39 -13.61 -16.09 11.30
C GLU A 39 -13.88 -15.47 12.68
N ARG A 40 -13.57 -14.18 12.84
CA ARG A 40 -13.83 -13.44 14.09
C ARG A 40 -14.32 -12.04 13.76
N TYR A 41 -15.30 -11.58 14.53
CA TYR A 41 -15.82 -10.22 14.45
C TYR A 41 -16.06 -9.64 15.84
N ALA A 42 -15.66 -8.39 16.03
CA ALA A 42 -15.97 -7.58 17.20
C ALA A 42 -16.35 -6.17 16.74
N GLY A 43 -17.60 -5.79 16.91
CA GLY A 43 -18.10 -4.50 16.45
C GLY A 43 -19.62 -4.38 16.60
N ALA A 44 -20.16 -3.30 16.07
CA ALA A 44 -21.60 -3.09 16.08
C ALA A 44 -22.33 -4.05 15.13
N CYS A 45 -23.59 -4.35 15.48
CA CYS A 45 -24.34 -5.42 14.84
C CYS A 45 -25.80 -5.02 14.71
N VAL A 46 -26.33 -5.09 13.49
CA VAL A 46 -27.70 -4.71 13.16
C VAL A 46 -28.32 -5.84 12.37
N ALA A 47 -29.49 -6.33 12.81
CA ALA A 47 -30.20 -7.43 12.17
C ALA A 47 -29.34 -8.68 11.91
N GLY A 48 -28.42 -8.99 12.83
CA GLY A 48 -27.52 -10.14 12.72
C GLY A 48 -26.36 -9.98 11.74
N ALA A 49 -26.12 -8.78 11.20
CA ALA A 49 -24.99 -8.50 10.32
C ALA A 49 -24.07 -7.44 10.94
N ALA A 50 -22.76 -7.55 10.64
CA ALA A 50 -21.78 -6.53 11.01
C ALA A 50 -22.19 -5.16 10.41
N HIS A 51 -22.20 -4.14 11.25
CA HIS A 51 -22.66 -2.80 10.87
C HIS A 51 -21.93 -1.73 11.69
N GLY A 52 -21.61 -0.58 11.10
CA GLY A 52 -20.83 0.47 11.77
C GLY A 52 -19.38 0.05 12.00
N GLN A 53 -18.72 0.60 13.02
CA GLN A 53 -17.32 0.31 13.30
C GLN A 53 -17.14 -1.12 13.82
N GLY A 54 -16.12 -1.82 13.30
CA GLY A 54 -15.78 -3.16 13.75
C GLY A 54 -14.37 -3.60 13.40
N LEU A 55 -13.97 -4.70 14.02
CA LEU A 55 -12.74 -5.43 13.80
C LEU A 55 -13.11 -6.83 13.32
N ALA A 56 -12.72 -7.17 12.08
CA ALA A 56 -12.90 -8.51 11.53
C ALA A 56 -11.55 -9.15 11.24
N SER A 57 -11.47 -10.47 11.34
CA SER A 57 -10.30 -11.23 10.92
C SER A 57 -10.68 -12.56 10.30
N GLY A 58 -9.86 -13.02 9.36
CA GLY A 58 -9.95 -14.35 8.76
C GLY A 58 -8.74 -14.65 7.88
N THR A 59 -8.94 -15.50 6.87
CA THR A 59 -7.88 -15.93 5.94
C THR A 59 -7.29 -14.78 5.12
N GLU A 60 -8.03 -13.70 4.86
CA GLU A 60 -7.52 -12.49 4.18
C GLU A 60 -6.71 -11.58 5.09
N GLY A 61 -6.71 -11.84 6.41
CA GLY A 61 -5.99 -11.04 7.40
C GLY A 61 -6.95 -10.33 8.36
N ARG A 62 -6.69 -9.05 8.67
CA ARG A 62 -7.46 -8.28 9.65
C ARG A 62 -7.92 -6.95 9.07
N TYR A 63 -9.22 -6.69 9.18
CA TYR A 63 -9.83 -5.42 8.83
C TYR A 63 -10.27 -4.66 10.08
N GLN A 64 -10.01 -3.36 10.10
CA GLN A 64 -10.59 -2.43 11.05
C GLN A 64 -11.23 -1.27 10.31
N GLY A 65 -12.53 -1.06 10.52
CA GLY A 65 -13.23 0.06 9.88
C GLY A 65 -14.73 -0.12 9.89
N GLU A 66 -15.38 0.58 8.99
CA GLU A 66 -16.83 0.56 8.86
C GLU A 66 -17.33 -0.69 8.11
N PHE A 67 -18.50 -1.15 8.51
CA PHE A 67 -19.28 -2.22 7.89
C PHE A 67 -20.70 -1.74 7.59
N ARG A 68 -21.30 -2.29 6.55
CA ARG A 68 -22.73 -2.18 6.24
C ARG A 68 -23.25 -3.52 5.76
N ASP A 69 -24.28 -4.02 6.43
CA ASP A 69 -24.96 -5.28 6.11
C ASP A 69 -24.00 -6.48 5.97
N GLY A 70 -22.92 -6.49 6.76
CA GLY A 70 -21.93 -7.56 6.78
C GLY A 70 -20.77 -7.38 5.79
N LEU A 71 -20.70 -6.29 5.02
CA LEU A 71 -19.62 -5.98 4.08
C LEU A 71 -18.83 -4.76 4.54
N ARG A 72 -17.54 -4.70 4.22
CA ARG A 72 -16.71 -3.48 4.39
C ARG A 72 -17.34 -2.31 3.63
N GLU A 73 -17.42 -1.16 4.29
CA GLU A 73 -18.00 0.07 3.76
C GLU A 73 -17.22 1.27 4.33
N GLY A 74 -17.43 2.48 3.81
CA GLY A 74 -16.89 3.70 4.42
C GLY A 74 -15.37 3.72 4.46
N ARG A 75 -14.76 4.07 5.59
CA ARG A 75 -13.30 4.06 5.75
C ARG A 75 -12.82 2.88 6.58
N GLY A 76 -11.69 2.31 6.19
CA GLY A 76 -11.07 1.23 6.93
C GLY A 76 -9.64 0.92 6.53
N ILE A 77 -8.98 0.14 7.39
CA ILE A 77 -7.62 -0.34 7.22
C ILE A 77 -7.66 -1.88 7.17
N GLN A 78 -7.18 -2.43 6.05
CA GLN A 78 -6.98 -3.86 5.87
C GLN A 78 -5.49 -4.17 5.99
N HIS A 79 -5.16 -5.07 6.91
CA HIS A 79 -3.86 -5.74 6.96
C HIS A 79 -4.03 -7.12 6.33
N TYR A 80 -3.33 -7.38 5.25
CA TYR A 80 -3.40 -8.65 4.53
C TYR A 80 -2.42 -9.68 5.11
N GLY A 81 -2.71 -10.97 4.94
CA GLY A 81 -1.85 -12.06 5.41
C GLY A 81 -0.44 -12.07 4.79
N ASN A 82 -0.28 -11.54 3.57
CA ASN A 82 1.01 -11.37 2.89
C ASN A 82 1.81 -10.15 3.39
N GLY A 83 1.27 -9.40 4.36
CA GLY A 83 1.86 -8.20 4.92
C GLY A 83 1.52 -6.91 4.16
N ASP A 84 0.76 -6.99 3.07
CA ASP A 84 0.24 -5.80 2.40
C ASP A 84 -0.70 -5.04 3.35
N ILE A 85 -0.83 -3.73 3.13
CA ILE A 85 -1.74 -2.89 3.89
C ILE A 85 -2.52 -2.02 2.92
N TYR A 86 -3.83 -1.92 3.09
CA TYR A 86 -4.64 -0.89 2.46
C TYR A 86 -5.28 -0.02 3.53
N ALA A 87 -5.21 1.30 3.37
CA ALA A 87 -5.97 2.26 4.15
C ALA A 87 -6.72 3.20 3.20
N GLY A 88 -8.04 3.20 3.27
CA GLY A 88 -8.84 3.98 2.33
C GLY A 88 -10.33 3.72 2.43
N GLN A 89 -11.01 4.03 1.33
CA GLN A 89 -12.45 3.92 1.18
C GLN A 89 -12.88 2.56 0.64
N TRP A 90 -13.98 2.07 1.17
CA TRP A 90 -14.58 0.79 0.85
C TRP A 90 -16.05 1.00 0.46
N ARG A 91 -16.53 0.22 -0.50
CA ARG A 91 -17.93 0.18 -0.90
C ARG A 91 -18.30 -1.25 -1.23
N ALA A 92 -19.29 -1.79 -0.53
CA ALA A 92 -19.77 -3.17 -0.72
C ALA A 92 -18.63 -4.23 -0.78
N GLY A 93 -17.68 -4.16 0.17
CA GLY A 93 -16.58 -5.12 0.30
C GLY A 93 -15.36 -4.85 -0.59
N LYS A 94 -15.43 -3.86 -1.50
CA LYS A 94 -14.34 -3.53 -2.44
C LYS A 94 -13.70 -2.20 -2.13
N ARG A 95 -12.42 -2.04 -2.48
CA ARG A 95 -11.75 -0.73 -2.43
C ARG A 95 -12.35 0.18 -3.49
N ASP A 96 -12.86 1.33 -3.06
CA ASP A 96 -13.62 2.24 -3.91
C ASP A 96 -13.53 3.66 -3.34
N GLY A 97 -13.00 4.60 -4.11
CA GLY A 97 -12.67 5.94 -3.64
C GLY A 97 -11.16 6.13 -3.42
N GLU A 98 -10.78 7.06 -2.54
CA GLU A 98 -9.37 7.33 -2.28
C GLU A 98 -8.77 6.34 -1.27
N GLY A 99 -7.54 5.89 -1.54
CA GLY A 99 -6.82 5.01 -0.64
C GLY A 99 -5.33 4.90 -0.92
N THR A 100 -4.61 4.42 0.08
CA THR A 100 -3.19 4.10 0.00
C THR A 100 -2.99 2.61 0.18
N TYR A 101 -2.19 1.99 -0.69
CA TYR A 101 -1.77 0.61 -0.60
C TYR A 101 -0.26 0.53 -0.41
N TRP A 102 0.18 -0.24 0.57
CA TRP A 102 1.57 -0.55 0.84
C TRP A 102 1.79 -2.04 0.54
N PHE A 103 2.80 -2.32 -0.26
CA PHE A 103 3.19 -3.68 -0.58
C PHE A 103 4.07 -4.24 0.53
N GLY A 104 3.64 -5.35 1.11
CA GLY A 104 4.25 -6.07 2.21
C GLY A 104 5.43 -6.93 1.79
N LYS A 105 6.11 -7.50 2.78
CA LYS A 105 7.37 -8.24 2.60
C LYS A 105 7.23 -9.47 1.70
N ALA A 106 6.05 -10.10 1.66
CA ALA A 106 5.82 -11.27 0.80
C ALA A 106 5.34 -10.90 -0.62
N SER A 107 5.15 -9.60 -0.90
CA SER A 107 4.80 -9.12 -2.24
C SER A 107 6.04 -9.08 -3.15
N PRO A 108 5.91 -9.38 -4.46
CA PRO A 108 6.96 -9.10 -5.44
C PRO A 108 7.39 -7.62 -5.49
N TRP A 109 6.55 -6.72 -4.97
CA TRP A 109 6.73 -5.27 -4.94
C TRP A 109 7.05 -4.76 -3.52
N ALA A 110 7.62 -5.61 -2.67
CA ALA A 110 7.82 -5.33 -1.26
C ALA A 110 8.40 -3.92 -0.98
N GLY A 111 7.68 -3.15 -0.16
CA GLY A 111 8.02 -1.78 0.23
C GLY A 111 7.43 -0.70 -0.66
N ASP A 112 7.01 -1.03 -1.89
CA ASP A 112 6.38 -0.07 -2.79
C ASP A 112 5.06 0.46 -2.19
N ARG A 113 4.57 1.57 -2.75
CA ARG A 113 3.33 2.19 -2.32
C ARG A 113 2.57 2.84 -3.45
N TYR A 114 1.27 2.60 -3.52
CA TYR A 114 0.33 3.32 -4.37
C TYR A 114 -0.58 4.24 -3.55
N GLN A 115 -0.82 5.45 -4.04
CA GLN A 115 -1.74 6.43 -3.46
C GLN A 115 -2.62 6.99 -4.58
N GLY A 116 -3.93 6.79 -4.54
CA GLY A 116 -4.80 7.28 -5.59
C GLY A 116 -6.23 6.85 -5.44
N HIS A 117 -6.99 6.99 -6.53
CA HIS A 117 -8.36 6.52 -6.60
C HIS A 117 -8.40 5.02 -6.89
N TRP A 118 -9.47 4.40 -6.40
CA TRP A 118 -9.79 2.99 -6.54
C TRP A 118 -11.22 2.88 -7.03
N ARG A 119 -11.49 1.87 -7.85
CA ARG A 119 -12.85 1.53 -8.28
C ARG A 119 -12.96 0.03 -8.37
N GLN A 120 -13.83 -0.56 -7.53
CA GLN A 120 -14.06 -2.00 -7.52
C GLN A 120 -12.77 -2.85 -7.46
N ASP A 121 -11.86 -2.50 -6.55
CA ASP A 121 -10.54 -3.14 -6.35
C ASP A 121 -9.47 -2.89 -7.41
N GLU A 122 -9.77 -2.08 -8.43
CA GLU A 122 -8.83 -1.65 -9.45
C GLU A 122 -8.30 -0.25 -9.15
N TYR A 123 -7.09 0.04 -9.64
CA TYR A 123 -6.60 1.41 -9.68
C TYR A 123 -7.47 2.23 -10.64
N ALA A 124 -7.77 3.47 -10.26
CA ALA A 124 -8.56 4.36 -11.09
C ALA A 124 -8.05 5.80 -10.96
N GLY A 125 -8.27 6.59 -12.00
CA GLY A 125 -8.05 8.03 -11.99
C GLY A 125 -6.62 8.43 -11.61
N ALA A 126 -6.48 9.67 -11.10
CA ALA A 126 -5.20 10.17 -10.65
C ALA A 126 -4.63 9.33 -9.49
N GLY A 127 -3.38 8.89 -9.65
CA GLY A 127 -2.64 8.15 -8.63
C GLY A 127 -1.14 8.41 -8.70
N LYS A 128 -0.45 8.14 -7.59
CA LYS A 128 1.00 8.21 -7.43
C LYS A 128 1.51 6.86 -6.95
N TYR A 129 2.43 6.28 -7.72
CA TYR A 129 3.16 5.09 -7.31
C TYR A 129 4.56 5.50 -6.84
N THR A 130 5.02 4.94 -5.72
CA THR A 130 6.33 5.19 -5.11
C THR A 130 7.05 3.86 -4.95
N PHE A 131 8.25 3.76 -5.51
CA PHE A 131 9.10 2.57 -5.43
C PHE A 131 9.93 2.58 -4.15
N ALA A 132 10.16 1.40 -3.57
CA ALA A 132 11.10 1.18 -2.49
C ALA A 132 12.34 0.40 -2.97
N PRO A 133 13.48 0.55 -2.27
CA PRO A 133 13.76 1.56 -1.25
C PRO A 133 14.07 2.94 -1.84
N SER A 134 14.02 3.10 -3.17
CA SER A 134 14.53 4.30 -3.83
C SER A 134 13.76 5.58 -3.48
N GLY A 135 12.45 5.48 -3.22
CA GLY A 135 11.56 6.62 -3.06
C GLY A 135 11.20 7.30 -4.39
N ASP A 136 11.70 6.80 -5.52
CA ASP A 136 11.33 7.34 -6.83
C ASP A 136 9.83 7.15 -7.03
N SER A 137 9.18 8.09 -7.71
CA SER A 137 7.74 8.02 -7.89
C SER A 137 7.30 8.59 -9.22
N TYR A 138 6.15 8.12 -9.70
CA TYR A 138 5.48 8.65 -10.87
C TYR A 138 4.01 8.89 -10.58
N ARG A 139 3.44 9.87 -11.27
CA ARG A 139 2.01 10.18 -11.24
C ARG A 139 1.39 9.80 -12.57
N ALA A 140 0.14 9.40 -12.51
CA ALA A 140 -0.51 8.64 -13.55
C ALA A 140 -2.03 8.82 -13.45
N ASP A 141 -2.73 8.81 -14.58
CA ASP A 141 -4.18 8.68 -14.63
C ASP A 141 -4.53 7.24 -15.00
N TRP A 142 -4.80 6.41 -13.99
CA TRP A 142 -5.01 4.96 -14.07
C TRP A 142 -6.37 4.64 -14.67
N GLN A 143 -6.38 3.82 -15.71
CA GLN A 143 -7.63 3.33 -16.31
C GLN A 143 -8.12 2.06 -15.60
N PRO A 144 -9.44 1.82 -15.60
CA PRO A 144 -10.03 0.55 -15.18
C PRO A 144 -9.36 -0.64 -15.90
N GLY A 145 -9.27 -1.77 -15.20
CA GLY A 145 -8.59 -2.99 -15.64
C GLY A 145 -7.15 -3.14 -15.16
N MET A 146 -6.56 -2.09 -14.55
CA MET A 146 -5.28 -2.22 -13.84
C MET A 146 -5.53 -2.57 -12.37
N SER A 147 -5.00 -3.71 -11.94
CA SER A 147 -5.16 -4.22 -10.57
C SER A 147 -3.81 -4.54 -9.95
N LEU A 148 -3.84 -4.98 -8.69
CA LEU A 148 -2.66 -5.53 -8.01
C LEU A 148 -2.14 -6.80 -8.68
N GLU A 149 -3.00 -7.53 -9.40
CA GLU A 149 -2.67 -8.79 -10.08
C GLU A 149 -2.08 -8.55 -11.48
N THR A 150 -2.45 -7.44 -12.12
CA THR A 150 -1.95 -7.05 -13.45
C THR A 150 -1.10 -5.78 -13.34
N PRO A 151 0.17 -5.89 -12.94
CA PRO A 151 1.03 -4.74 -12.67
C PRO A 151 1.29 -3.92 -13.95
N SER A 152 1.49 -2.61 -13.79
CA SER A 152 1.80 -1.73 -14.92
C SER A 152 3.15 -2.08 -15.57
N GLY A 153 3.34 -1.66 -16.83
CA GLY A 153 4.62 -1.84 -17.53
C GLY A 153 5.82 -1.25 -16.77
N ALA A 154 5.66 -0.10 -16.10
CA ALA A 154 6.75 0.47 -15.30
C ALA A 154 7.07 -0.36 -14.05
N MET A 155 6.05 -0.93 -13.40
CA MET A 155 6.29 -1.86 -12.28
C MET A 155 7.11 -3.04 -12.79
N VAL A 156 6.66 -3.71 -13.85
CA VAL A 156 7.35 -4.88 -14.44
C VAL A 156 8.79 -4.55 -14.84
N GLN A 157 9.02 -3.42 -15.50
CA GLN A 157 10.36 -3.00 -15.90
C GLN A 157 11.26 -2.73 -14.69
N ARG A 158 10.74 -2.07 -13.66
CA ARG A 158 11.51 -1.78 -12.46
C ARG A 158 11.90 -3.05 -11.71
N ALA A 159 10.99 -4.01 -11.57
CA ALA A 159 11.33 -5.30 -10.97
C ALA A 159 12.41 -6.05 -11.75
N ARG A 160 12.36 -6.03 -13.09
CA ARG A 160 13.41 -6.64 -13.94
C ARG A 160 14.74 -5.97 -13.70
N ALA A 161 14.78 -4.64 -13.79
CA ALA A 161 16.01 -3.88 -13.65
C ALA A 161 16.62 -3.97 -12.23
N ALA A 162 15.81 -4.15 -11.19
CA ALA A 162 16.28 -4.44 -9.84
C ALA A 162 16.95 -5.83 -9.71
N ARG A 163 16.49 -6.82 -10.50
CA ARG A 163 17.05 -8.18 -10.53
C ARG A 163 18.31 -8.28 -11.39
N ASP A 164 18.30 -7.64 -12.55
CA ASP A 164 19.36 -7.76 -13.56
C ASP A 164 20.62 -6.95 -13.19
N GLY A 165 20.50 -6.02 -12.23
CA GLY A 165 21.57 -5.11 -11.84
C GLY A 165 21.86 -4.07 -12.94
N THR A 166 22.40 -2.91 -12.55
CA THR A 166 22.71 -1.81 -13.48
C THR A 166 24.01 -2.05 -14.25
N ASN A 167 24.18 -3.23 -14.86
CA ASN A 167 25.38 -3.61 -15.61
C ASN A 167 25.33 -3.02 -17.03
N PHE A 168 25.40 -1.69 -17.11
CA PHE A 168 25.51 -0.99 -18.38
C PHE A 168 26.95 -0.74 -18.77
N THR A 169 27.18 -0.52 -20.06
CA THR A 169 28.45 -0.02 -20.60
C THR A 169 28.30 1.45 -21.03
N ILE A 170 29.35 2.25 -20.87
CA ILE A 170 29.35 3.63 -21.40
C ILE A 170 29.18 3.57 -22.92
N GLY A 171 28.25 4.37 -23.46
CA GLY A 171 27.88 4.35 -24.88
C GLY A 171 26.74 3.39 -25.22
N GLN A 172 26.31 2.54 -24.28
CA GLN A 172 25.21 1.60 -24.52
C GLN A 172 23.88 2.33 -24.75
N GLN A 173 23.15 1.86 -25.77
CA GLN A 173 21.77 2.26 -26.00
C GLN A 173 20.86 1.61 -24.96
N VAL A 174 20.06 2.44 -24.32
CA VAL A 174 19.14 2.02 -23.27
C VAL A 174 17.74 2.54 -23.53
N CYS A 175 16.77 1.72 -23.15
CA CYS A 175 15.37 1.94 -23.34
C CYS A 175 14.66 1.98 -21.98
N SER A 176 13.73 2.90 -21.80
CA SER A 176 12.89 3.03 -20.61
C SER A 176 11.44 3.26 -21.03
N VAL A 177 10.46 2.57 -20.47
CA VAL A 177 9.06 2.95 -20.71
C VAL A 177 8.77 4.17 -19.85
N THR A 178 8.73 5.34 -20.50
CA THR A 178 8.81 6.62 -19.80
C THR A 178 7.53 7.20 -19.30
N THR A 179 6.42 6.47 -19.38
CA THR A 179 5.19 6.88 -18.71
C THR A 179 4.27 5.69 -18.58
N PRO A 180 3.77 5.41 -17.38
CA PRO A 180 2.41 4.88 -17.30
C PRO A 180 1.55 5.81 -16.46
N GLY A 181 0.65 6.50 -17.17
CA GLY A 181 -0.71 6.75 -16.73
C GLY A 181 -1.55 5.48 -16.75
N ALA A 182 -1.58 4.77 -17.89
CA ALA A 182 -2.48 3.63 -18.04
C ALA A 182 -2.18 2.63 -19.18
N TRP A 183 -1.07 2.73 -19.94
CA TRP A 183 -0.79 1.82 -21.06
C TRP A 183 0.72 1.61 -21.32
N PRO A 184 1.14 0.49 -21.95
CA PRO A 184 2.46 0.38 -22.57
C PRO A 184 2.48 1.19 -23.88
N GLY A 185 3.47 2.05 -24.10
CA GLY A 185 3.59 2.64 -25.43
C GLY A 185 4.59 3.76 -25.72
N GLN A 186 5.29 4.33 -24.74
CA GLN A 186 6.38 5.28 -25.04
C GLN A 186 7.68 4.75 -24.47
N ILE A 187 8.52 4.22 -25.37
CA ILE A 187 9.86 3.78 -25.06
C ILE A 187 10.79 4.97 -25.27
N ALA A 188 11.23 5.59 -24.17
CA ALA A 188 12.41 6.44 -24.17
C ALA A 188 13.59 5.68 -24.70
N ARG A 189 14.37 6.37 -25.51
CA ARG A 189 15.70 5.92 -25.87
C ARG A 189 16.70 6.91 -25.32
N GLY A 190 17.83 6.37 -24.89
CA GLY A 190 18.93 7.17 -24.41
C GLY A 190 20.24 6.42 -24.52
N THR A 191 21.33 7.15 -24.27
CA THR A 191 22.69 6.59 -24.27
C THR A 191 23.33 6.83 -22.92
N ILE A 192 23.94 5.79 -22.34
CA ILE A 192 24.70 5.93 -21.10
C ILE A 192 25.96 6.75 -21.36
N LYS A 193 26.12 7.89 -20.69
CA LYS A 193 27.31 8.75 -20.79
C LYS A 193 28.27 8.55 -19.62
N LYS A 194 27.75 8.36 -18.41
CA LYS A 194 28.53 8.17 -17.17
C LYS A 194 27.76 7.27 -16.22
N MET A 195 28.46 6.71 -15.23
CA MET A 195 27.86 5.85 -14.20
C MET A 195 28.52 6.10 -12.85
N GLN A 196 27.73 6.10 -11.78
CA GLN A 196 28.19 6.01 -10.40
C GLN A 196 27.69 4.67 -9.87
N LYS A 197 28.53 3.64 -9.99
CA LYS A 197 28.16 2.24 -9.67
C LYS A 197 27.72 2.10 -8.21
N ASP A 198 28.42 2.76 -7.30
CA ASP A 198 28.14 2.71 -5.85
C ASP A 198 26.77 3.32 -5.48
N ALA A 199 26.29 4.27 -6.29
CA ALA A 199 24.99 4.92 -6.10
C ALA A 199 23.88 4.30 -7.00
N GLY A 200 24.23 3.39 -7.91
CA GLY A 200 23.29 2.81 -8.87
C GLY A 200 22.68 3.84 -9.84
N ILE A 201 23.35 4.96 -10.07
CA ILE A 201 22.88 6.03 -10.96
C ILE A 201 23.74 6.12 -12.23
N VAL A 202 23.08 6.49 -13.31
CA VAL A 202 23.64 6.62 -14.65
C VAL A 202 23.29 7.98 -15.23
N LEU A 203 24.22 8.63 -15.89
CA LEU A 203 23.95 9.82 -16.69
C LEU A 203 23.47 9.34 -18.05
N VAL A 204 22.21 9.60 -18.37
CA VAL A 204 21.61 9.23 -19.65
C VAL A 204 21.42 10.48 -20.50
N ASP A 205 21.88 10.40 -21.74
CA ASP A 205 21.58 11.34 -22.81
C ASP A 205 20.34 10.85 -23.55
N ILE A 206 19.20 11.47 -23.25
CA ILE A 206 17.87 11.06 -23.71
C ILE A 206 17.61 11.69 -25.07
N THR A 207 17.36 10.84 -26.06
CA THR A 207 17.20 11.26 -27.47
C THR A 207 15.74 11.39 -27.89
N ASP A 208 14.82 10.81 -27.13
CA ASP A 208 13.39 10.86 -27.43
C ASP A 208 12.77 12.21 -27.01
N ARG A 209 12.42 13.00 -28.03
CA ARG A 209 11.88 14.36 -27.87
C ARG A 209 10.50 14.39 -27.22
N ALA A 210 9.69 13.32 -27.28
CA ALA A 210 8.36 13.32 -26.67
C ALA A 210 8.44 13.43 -25.14
N ILE A 211 9.48 12.85 -24.55
CA ILE A 211 9.71 12.84 -23.10
C ILE A 211 10.29 14.17 -22.65
N LEU A 212 11.19 14.74 -23.45
CA LEU A 212 11.72 16.08 -23.22
C LEU A 212 10.63 17.14 -23.39
N ALA A 213 9.67 16.94 -24.30
CA ALA A 213 8.56 17.85 -24.52
C ALA A 213 7.53 17.84 -23.37
N ALA A 214 7.38 16.71 -22.65
CA ALA A 214 6.52 16.62 -21.47
C ALA A 214 7.02 17.47 -20.28
N SER A 215 8.28 17.94 -20.32
CA SER A 215 8.84 18.90 -19.38
C SER A 215 9.91 19.74 -20.10
N PRO A 216 9.56 20.91 -20.68
CA PRO A 216 10.45 21.72 -21.51
C PRO A 216 11.69 22.27 -20.77
N LEU A 217 11.76 22.10 -19.45
CA LEU A 217 12.92 22.43 -18.61
C LEU A 217 13.83 21.23 -18.33
N SER A 218 13.47 20.03 -18.80
CA SER A 218 14.26 18.82 -18.56
C SER A 218 15.46 18.78 -19.51
N PRO A 219 16.70 18.79 -18.98
CA PRO A 219 17.88 18.72 -19.82
C PRO A 219 17.94 17.36 -20.54
N PRO A 220 18.49 17.31 -21.77
CA PRO A 220 18.64 16.07 -22.53
C PRO A 220 19.57 15.08 -21.81
N GLN A 221 20.57 15.57 -21.07
CA GLN A 221 21.40 14.77 -20.19
C GLN A 221 20.92 14.89 -18.75
N ARG A 222 20.61 13.76 -18.11
CA ARG A 222 20.20 13.74 -16.70
C ARG A 222 20.69 12.50 -15.97
N TRP A 223 21.03 12.69 -14.70
CA TRP A 223 21.33 11.57 -13.79
C TRP A 223 20.03 10.87 -13.43
N GLU A 224 19.98 9.57 -13.66
CA GLU A 224 18.84 8.70 -13.49
C GLU A 224 19.26 7.44 -12.75
N ARG A 225 18.32 6.74 -12.11
CA ARG A 225 18.64 5.40 -11.61
C ARG A 225 18.83 4.47 -12.79
N GLY A 226 19.92 3.70 -12.79
CA GLY A 226 20.16 2.71 -13.85
C GLY A 226 19.01 1.71 -13.95
N ALA A 227 18.36 1.39 -12.84
CA ALA A 227 17.22 0.49 -12.83
C ALA A 227 15.92 1.08 -13.43
N ASN A 228 15.93 2.31 -13.96
CA ASN A 228 14.84 2.84 -14.79
C ASN A 228 15.02 2.47 -16.27
N TRP A 229 16.16 1.89 -16.63
CA TRP A 229 16.58 1.64 -18.00
C TRP A 229 16.89 0.16 -18.18
N LYS A 230 16.75 -0.32 -19.41
CA LYS A 230 17.25 -1.63 -19.85
C LYS A 230 18.02 -1.46 -21.15
N PRO A 231 18.88 -2.41 -21.57
CA PRO A 231 19.34 -2.44 -22.94
C PRO A 231 18.13 -2.38 -23.90
N CYS A 232 18.22 -1.58 -24.95
CA CYS A 232 17.23 -1.68 -26.03
C CYS A 232 17.38 -3.06 -26.69
N ASP A 233 16.24 -3.73 -26.94
CA ASP A 233 16.18 -4.92 -27.79
C ASP A 233 16.24 -4.51 -29.27
#